data_AF-A0A7C5C7U4-F1
#
_entry.id   AF-A0A7C5C7U4-F1
#
_cell.length_a   1.000
_cell.length_b   1.000
_cell.length_c   1.000
_cell.angle_alpha   90.00
_cell.angle_beta   90.00
_cell.angle_gamma   90.00
#
_symmetry.space_group_name_H-M   'P 1'
#
loop_
_entity.id
_entity.type
_entity.pdbx_description
1 polymer ?
#
loop_
_entity_poly.entity_id
_entity_poly.type
_entity_poly.pdbx_seq_one_letter_code
_entity_poly.pdbx_strand_id
1 'polypeptide(L)'
;MPKAAVSSGLDFTQYWDERKYYFKVDGVYSHVSGDSLSLMERQTAPQRYFQRPDAYYINLDSSITSLSGYGGNISAGRQVSGGLSYSVNASLRSPGISIEDLGYLRKSDYIMQSAEISYRFTTPKYFYRNIDIGVVQWNGWDYGGRGNFNGGMAWFTMQFRNYYTFVLRSSGETNIHDNFKLRGGPSFFEPGNVSMRANIETNQSKKF
;
A
#
# COMPACT_ATOMS: atom_id res chain seq x y z
N MET A 1 -28.50 14.26 8.52
CA MET A 1 -27.54 14.06 9.62
C MET A 1 -27.31 12.57 9.90
N PRO A 2 -26.04 12.14 10.03
CA PRO A 2 -25.71 10.80 10.52
C PRO A 2 -26.36 10.53 11.87
N LYS A 3 -26.95 9.34 12.03
CA LYS A 3 -27.64 8.92 13.27
C LYS A 3 -26.75 8.06 14.15
N ALA A 4 -25.97 7.16 13.56
CA ALA A 4 -25.01 6.35 14.30
C ALA A 4 -23.84 5.95 13.38
N ALA A 5 -22.65 5.84 13.96
CA ALA A 5 -21.48 5.26 13.32
C ALA A 5 -20.85 4.26 14.29
N VAL A 6 -20.66 3.03 13.82
CA VAL A 6 -20.03 1.94 14.58
C VAL A 6 -18.81 1.48 13.81
N SER A 7 -17.71 1.29 14.51
CA SER A 7 -16.53 0.64 13.95
C SER A 7 -15.99 -0.39 14.94
N SER A 8 -15.44 -1.46 14.39
CA SER A 8 -14.80 -2.53 15.15
C SER A 8 -13.52 -2.92 14.44
N GLY A 9 -12.50 -3.36 15.19
CA GLY A 9 -11.22 -3.73 14.61
C GLY A 9 -10.60 -4.93 15.31
N LEU A 10 -9.71 -5.59 14.58
CA LEU A 10 -8.90 -6.71 15.04
C LEU A 10 -7.44 -6.46 14.65
N ASP A 11 -6.51 -6.86 15.51
CA ASP A 11 -5.07 -6.86 15.26
C ASP A 11 -4.51 -8.16 15.81
N PHE A 12 -3.79 -8.88 14.94
CA PHE A 12 -3.12 -10.13 15.29
C PHE A 12 -1.73 -10.14 14.68
N THR A 13 -0.74 -10.50 15.50
CA THR A 13 0.65 -10.68 15.08
C THR A 13 1.23 -11.92 15.73
N GLN A 14 1.76 -12.83 14.92
CA GLN A 14 2.46 -14.03 15.37
C GLN A 14 3.90 -14.04 14.82
N TYR A 15 4.85 -14.37 15.68
CA TYR A 15 6.25 -14.59 15.31
C TYR A 15 6.69 -16.01 15.69
N TRP A 16 7.58 -16.62 14.90
CA TRP A 16 8.18 -17.92 15.21
C TRP A 16 9.62 -18.03 14.71
N ASP A 17 10.31 -19.11 15.11
CA ASP A 17 11.75 -19.36 14.86
C ASP A 17 12.59 -18.12 15.18
N GLU A 18 12.70 -17.79 16.48
CA GLU A 18 13.47 -16.65 16.98
C GLU A 18 13.07 -15.31 16.34
N ARG A 19 11.78 -15.17 16.01
CA ARG A 19 11.19 -14.00 15.33
C ARG A 19 11.67 -13.78 13.90
N LYS A 20 12.29 -14.79 13.26
CA LYS A 20 12.70 -14.71 11.85
C LYS A 20 11.49 -14.70 10.93
N TYR A 21 10.41 -15.36 11.31
CA TYR A 21 9.18 -15.43 10.52
C TYR A 21 8.04 -14.74 11.25
N TYR A 22 7.14 -14.16 10.47
CA TYR A 22 5.98 -13.46 11.00
C TYR A 22 4.74 -13.65 10.12
N PHE A 23 3.60 -13.51 10.78
CA PHE A 23 2.30 -13.33 10.17
C PHE A 23 1.56 -12.24 10.92
N LYS A 24 1.03 -11.26 10.19
CA LYS A 24 0.30 -10.10 10.71
C LYS A 24 -0.99 -9.94 9.95
N VAL A 25 -2.06 -9.65 10.68
CA VAL A 25 -3.33 -9.25 10.10
C VAL A 25 -3.97 -8.20 10.99
N ASP A 26 -4.41 -7.12 10.37
CA ASP A 26 -5.27 -6.13 10.98
C ASP A 26 -6.48 -5.89 10.09
N GLY A 27 -7.61 -5.62 10.72
CA GLY A 27 -8.87 -5.45 10.02
C GLY A 27 -9.76 -4.47 10.75
N VAL A 28 -10.57 -3.75 9.99
CA VAL A 28 -11.59 -2.84 10.48
C VAL A 28 -12.89 -3.11 9.72
N TYR A 29 -13.99 -3.08 10.45
CA TYR A 29 -15.34 -3.05 9.91
C TYR A 29 -16.01 -1.75 10.36
N SER A 30 -16.76 -1.14 9.46
CA SER A 30 -17.54 0.06 9.72
C SER A 30 -19.00 -0.13 9.31
N HIS A 31 -19.91 0.41 10.10
CA HIS A 31 -21.31 0.54 9.77
C HIS A 31 -21.79 1.94 10.15
N VAL A 32 -22.36 2.67 9.20
CA VAL A 32 -22.85 4.02 9.41
C VAL A 32 -24.29 4.12 8.96
N SER A 33 -25.15 4.69 9.80
CA SER A 33 -26.56 4.91 9.51
C SER A 33 -26.95 6.38 9.62
N GLY A 34 -27.97 6.79 8.87
CA GLY A 34 -28.39 8.17 8.72
C GLY A 34 -29.59 8.30 7.77
N ASP A 35 -30.02 9.51 7.51
CA ASP A 35 -30.97 9.76 6.41
C ASP A 35 -30.32 9.57 5.04
N SER A 36 -31.18 9.37 4.04
CA SER A 36 -30.80 9.16 2.64
C SER A 36 -29.93 10.27 2.07
N LEU A 37 -30.17 11.54 2.43
CA LEU A 37 -29.36 12.66 1.93
C LEU A 37 -27.93 12.56 2.46
N SER A 38 -27.75 12.33 3.75
CA SER A 38 -26.41 12.13 4.34
C SER A 38 -25.69 10.90 3.78
N LEU A 39 -26.40 9.81 3.48
CA LEU A 39 -25.78 8.63 2.84
C LEU A 39 -25.47 8.87 1.36
N MET A 40 -26.28 9.65 0.66
CA MET A 40 -26.00 10.06 -0.73
C MET A 40 -24.75 10.95 -0.82
N GLU A 41 -24.57 11.88 0.12
CA GLU A 41 -23.35 12.68 0.25
C GLU A 41 -22.13 11.78 0.49
N ARG A 42 -22.22 10.79 1.39
CA ARG A 42 -21.11 9.86 1.65
C ARG A 42 -20.75 8.98 0.46
N GLN A 43 -21.73 8.56 -0.33
CA GLN A 43 -21.51 7.76 -1.54
C GLN A 43 -20.81 8.57 -2.65
N THR A 44 -21.16 9.84 -2.79
CA THR A 44 -20.58 10.74 -3.81
C THR A 44 -19.31 11.46 -3.34
N ALA A 45 -18.91 11.24 -2.09
CA ALA A 45 -17.75 11.86 -1.48
C ALA A 45 -16.42 11.45 -2.15
N PRO A 46 -15.37 12.28 -2.03
CA PRO A 46 -14.09 12.07 -2.71
C PRO A 46 -13.34 10.78 -2.40
N GLN A 47 -13.72 10.10 -1.33
CA GLN A 47 -13.14 8.83 -0.94
C GLN A 47 -13.76 7.64 -1.67
N ARG A 48 -14.97 7.78 -2.26
CA ARG A 48 -15.79 6.66 -2.77
C ARG A 48 -16.24 6.79 -4.22
N TYR A 49 -16.84 7.92 -4.58
CA TYR A 49 -17.41 8.18 -5.91
C TYR A 49 -18.25 7.02 -6.50
N PHE A 50 -19.35 6.62 -5.84
CA PHE A 50 -20.23 5.54 -6.33
C PHE A 50 -20.96 5.86 -7.64
N GLN A 51 -20.97 7.13 -8.06
CA GLN A 51 -21.58 7.61 -9.31
C GLN A 51 -20.73 7.35 -10.56
N ARG A 52 -19.56 6.73 -10.43
CA ARG A 52 -18.65 6.48 -11.54
C ARG A 52 -19.31 5.64 -12.64
N PRO A 53 -19.30 6.09 -13.90
CA PRO A 53 -19.96 5.37 -15.00
C PRO A 53 -19.22 4.09 -15.42
N ASP A 54 -17.95 3.94 -15.04
CA ASP A 54 -17.09 2.81 -15.37
C ASP A 54 -17.00 1.74 -14.26
N ALA A 55 -17.78 1.90 -13.18
CA ALA A 55 -17.72 1.05 -12.00
C ALA A 55 -19.01 0.22 -11.81
N TYR A 56 -19.25 -0.75 -12.70
CA TYR A 56 -20.52 -1.52 -12.78
C TYR A 56 -20.91 -2.35 -11.53
N TYR A 57 -20.02 -2.48 -10.56
CA TYR A 57 -20.18 -3.24 -9.32
C TYR A 57 -20.55 -2.38 -8.11
N ILE A 58 -20.53 -1.05 -8.25
CA ILE A 58 -21.00 -0.09 -7.25
C ILE A 58 -22.05 0.80 -7.91
N ASN A 59 -23.11 1.12 -7.16
CA ASN A 59 -24.18 1.98 -7.66
C ASN A 59 -24.50 3.04 -6.61
N LEU A 60 -24.71 4.27 -7.07
CA LEU A 60 -25.26 5.32 -6.24
C LEU A 60 -26.74 5.00 -5.98
N ASP A 61 -27.10 4.80 -4.72
CA ASP A 61 -28.47 4.51 -4.29
C ASP A 61 -28.94 5.60 -3.32
N SER A 62 -29.92 6.39 -3.74
CA SER A 62 -30.49 7.47 -2.93
C SER A 62 -31.49 6.99 -1.88
N SER A 63 -31.85 5.69 -1.87
CA SER A 63 -32.79 5.11 -0.92
C SER A 63 -32.13 4.52 0.33
N ILE A 64 -30.81 4.28 0.30
CA ILE A 64 -30.12 3.66 1.45
C ILE A 64 -30.06 4.60 2.65
N THR A 65 -30.20 4.00 3.82
CA THR A 65 -30.10 4.69 5.12
C THR A 65 -28.93 4.16 5.96
N SER A 66 -28.14 3.27 5.38
CA SER A 66 -26.92 2.75 6.00
C SER A 66 -25.86 2.37 4.96
N LEU A 67 -24.60 2.49 5.34
CA LEU A 67 -23.44 2.09 4.56
C LEU A 67 -22.50 1.26 5.44
N SER A 68 -22.13 0.08 4.96
CA SER A 68 -21.19 -0.82 5.64
C SER A 68 -19.97 -1.08 4.77
N GLY A 69 -18.84 -1.36 5.41
CA GLY A 69 -17.67 -1.85 4.71
C GLY A 69 -16.60 -2.35 5.65
N TYR A 70 -15.56 -2.89 5.05
CA TYR A 70 -14.39 -3.45 5.70
C TYR A 70 -13.10 -2.98 5.03
N GLY A 71 -12.02 -3.06 5.78
CA GLY A 71 -10.66 -2.78 5.32
C GLY A 71 -9.66 -3.51 6.20
N GLY A 72 -8.42 -3.60 5.76
CA GLY A 72 -7.39 -4.25 6.56
C GLY A 72 -6.09 -4.48 5.79
N ASN A 73 -5.11 -5.01 6.51
CA ASN A 73 -3.84 -5.42 5.95
C ASN A 73 -3.50 -6.84 6.38
N ILE A 74 -2.82 -7.56 5.50
CA ILE A 74 -2.27 -8.90 5.75
C ILE A 74 -0.80 -8.84 5.34
N SER A 75 0.09 -9.34 6.18
CA SER A 75 1.52 -9.35 5.90
C SER A 75 2.14 -10.64 6.44
N ALA A 76 2.90 -11.33 5.61
CA ALA A 76 3.59 -12.55 5.99
C ALA A 76 4.98 -12.56 5.38
N GLY A 77 5.97 -13.07 6.12
CA GLY A 77 7.32 -13.07 5.59
C GLY A 77 8.37 -13.62 6.54
N ARG A 78 9.60 -13.57 6.03
CA ARG A 78 10.83 -13.83 6.76
C ARG A 78 11.67 -12.56 6.79
N GLN A 79 12.06 -12.12 7.96
CA GLN A 79 12.90 -10.93 8.14
C GLN A 79 14.09 -11.24 9.04
N VAL A 80 15.29 -10.99 8.52
CA VAL A 80 16.56 -11.25 9.22
C VAL A 80 17.52 -10.08 9.04
N SER A 81 18.46 -9.95 9.96
CA SER A 81 19.51 -8.92 9.90
C SER A 81 20.59 -9.23 8.85
N GLY A 82 20.71 -10.48 8.41
CA GLY A 82 21.64 -10.94 7.38
C GLY A 82 21.13 -12.19 6.69
N GLY A 83 21.38 -12.31 5.38
CA GLY A 83 20.82 -13.35 4.52
C GLY A 83 19.53 -12.92 3.83
N LEU A 84 18.72 -13.91 3.43
CA LEU A 84 17.52 -13.74 2.61
C LEU A 84 16.30 -13.29 3.43
N SER A 85 15.77 -12.10 3.17
CA SER A 85 14.45 -11.68 3.66
C SER A 85 13.44 -11.68 2.51
N TYR A 86 12.18 -11.95 2.82
CA TYR A 86 11.08 -11.86 1.86
C TYR A 86 9.78 -11.56 2.57
N SER A 87 8.85 -10.89 1.89
CA SER A 87 7.51 -10.64 2.41
C SER A 87 6.48 -10.60 1.30
N VAL A 88 5.24 -10.91 1.65
CA VAL A 88 4.05 -10.63 0.85
C VAL A 88 3.10 -9.84 1.71
N ASN A 89 2.57 -8.76 1.15
CA ASN A 89 1.65 -7.86 1.81
C ASN A 89 0.40 -7.69 0.95
N ALA A 90 -0.75 -7.58 1.58
CA ALA A 90 -2.01 -7.20 0.96
C ALA A 90 -2.69 -6.13 1.82
N SER A 91 -3.26 -5.12 1.17
CA SER A 91 -4.05 -4.07 1.81
C SER A 91 -5.35 -3.92 1.04
N LEU A 92 -6.47 -3.90 1.73
CA LEU A 92 -7.79 -3.83 1.09
C LEU A 92 -8.67 -2.82 1.80
N ARG A 93 -9.50 -2.13 1.03
CA ARG A 93 -10.49 -1.15 1.49
C ARG A 93 -11.72 -1.28 0.60
N SER A 94 -12.77 -1.90 1.11
CA SER A 94 -14.04 -2.06 0.37
C SER A 94 -14.64 -0.69 0.01
N PRO A 95 -15.48 -0.59 -1.03
CA PRO A 95 -16.09 0.69 -1.42
C PRO A 95 -16.91 1.35 -0.29
N GLY A 96 -17.61 0.55 0.52
CA GLY A 96 -18.46 1.05 1.60
C GLY A 96 -17.76 1.32 2.92
N ILE A 97 -16.45 1.11 3.04
CA ILE A 97 -15.73 1.36 4.29
C ILE A 97 -15.84 2.84 4.65
N SER A 98 -16.18 3.15 5.90
CA SER A 98 -16.31 4.50 6.44
C SER A 98 -15.61 4.59 7.80
N ILE A 99 -14.39 5.11 7.77
CA ILE A 99 -13.51 5.30 8.94
C ILE A 99 -12.97 6.73 9.03
N GLU A 100 -13.44 7.61 8.15
CA GLU A 100 -13.10 9.04 8.13
C GLU A 100 -13.40 9.73 9.47
N ASP A 101 -14.43 9.28 10.21
CA ASP A 101 -14.78 9.86 11.51
C ASP A 101 -13.83 9.41 12.65
N LEU A 102 -13.08 8.32 12.44
CA LEU A 102 -12.06 7.82 13.38
C LEU A 102 -10.65 8.32 13.05
N GLY A 103 -10.46 8.92 11.88
CA GLY A 103 -9.15 9.34 11.43
C GLY A 103 -9.18 9.84 10.00
N TYR A 104 -8.63 9.05 9.08
CA TYR A 104 -8.46 9.51 7.70
C TYR A 104 -8.61 8.35 6.70
N LEU A 105 -9.50 8.54 5.73
CA LEU A 105 -9.66 7.66 4.58
C LEU A 105 -9.34 8.45 3.31
N ARG A 106 -8.29 8.06 2.59
CA ARG A 106 -7.88 8.75 1.35
C ARG A 106 -8.65 8.26 0.12
N LYS A 107 -8.76 6.94 -0.04
CA LYS A 107 -9.44 6.24 -1.14
C LYS A 107 -10.03 4.92 -0.61
N SER A 108 -11.29 4.63 -0.93
CA SER A 108 -11.89 3.30 -0.82
C SER A 108 -11.80 2.57 -2.16
N ASP A 109 -12.46 1.41 -2.29
CA ASP A 109 -12.50 0.66 -3.56
C ASP A 109 -11.08 0.34 -4.07
N TYR A 110 -10.29 -0.25 -3.17
CA TYR A 110 -8.85 -0.37 -3.35
C TYR A 110 -8.35 -1.69 -2.78
N ILE A 111 -7.65 -2.45 -3.61
CA ILE A 111 -6.91 -3.65 -3.24
C ILE A 111 -5.48 -3.43 -3.71
N MET A 112 -4.50 -3.60 -2.83
CA MET A 112 -3.09 -3.52 -3.17
C MET A 112 -2.38 -4.75 -2.66
N GLN A 113 -1.50 -5.30 -3.47
CA GLN A 113 -0.60 -6.36 -3.09
C GLN A 113 0.84 -5.90 -3.33
N SER A 114 1.76 -6.30 -2.47
CA SER A 114 3.19 -6.20 -2.72
C SER A 114 3.93 -7.47 -2.34
N ALA A 115 5.03 -7.73 -3.02
CA ALA A 115 5.95 -8.81 -2.73
C ALA A 115 7.36 -8.27 -2.74
N GLU A 116 8.14 -8.60 -1.72
CA GLU A 116 9.53 -8.16 -1.57
C GLU A 116 10.43 -9.38 -1.39
N ILE A 117 11.61 -9.33 -2.00
CA ILE A 117 12.72 -10.24 -1.73
C ILE A 117 14.00 -9.42 -1.65
N SER A 118 14.80 -9.66 -0.62
CA SER A 118 16.06 -8.96 -0.40
C SER A 118 17.11 -9.89 0.22
N TYR A 119 18.37 -9.60 -0.03
CA TYR A 119 19.49 -10.33 0.53
C TYR A 119 20.52 -9.36 1.09
N ARG A 120 20.93 -9.58 2.34
CA ARG A 120 21.96 -8.77 2.99
C ARG A 120 23.20 -9.57 3.32
N PHE A 121 24.33 -9.18 2.73
CA PHE A 121 25.65 -9.67 3.10
C PHE A 121 26.18 -8.85 4.27
N THR A 122 26.28 -9.46 5.45
CA THR A 122 26.75 -8.79 6.68
C THR A 122 28.21 -9.05 7.01
N THR A 123 28.80 -10.11 6.44
CA THR A 123 30.20 -10.47 6.66
C THR A 123 31.12 -9.67 5.72
N PRO A 124 32.02 -8.83 6.22
CA PRO A 124 32.95 -8.07 5.40
C PRO A 124 33.89 -8.99 4.59
N LYS A 125 34.09 -8.69 3.30
CA LYS A 125 35.09 -9.35 2.43
C LYS A 125 36.12 -8.32 1.93
N TYR A 126 36.96 -8.70 0.97
CA TYR A 126 38.11 -7.90 0.53
C TYR A 126 37.78 -6.45 0.16
N PHE A 127 36.70 -6.20 -0.59
CA PHE A 127 36.36 -4.86 -1.10
C PHE A 127 35.09 -4.24 -0.51
N TYR A 128 34.24 -5.02 0.17
CA TYR A 128 32.99 -4.54 0.77
C TYR A 128 32.89 -4.87 2.26
N ARG A 129 32.17 -4.02 2.99
CA ARG A 129 31.78 -4.21 4.40
C ARG A 129 30.40 -4.86 4.51
N ASN A 130 29.45 -4.37 3.73
CA ASN A 130 28.11 -4.96 3.59
C ASN A 130 27.55 -4.67 2.21
N ILE A 131 26.62 -5.53 1.78
CA ILE A 131 25.83 -5.36 0.57
C ILE A 131 24.37 -5.62 0.95
N ASP A 132 23.48 -4.76 0.50
CA ASP A 132 22.03 -4.90 0.60
C ASP A 132 21.46 -4.79 -0.82
N ILE A 133 20.79 -5.85 -1.27
CA ILE A 133 20.16 -5.89 -2.58
C ILE A 133 18.74 -6.40 -2.40
N GLY A 134 17.80 -5.81 -3.14
CA GLY A 134 16.43 -6.28 -3.10
C GLY A 134 15.61 -5.78 -4.26
N VAL A 135 14.45 -6.41 -4.39
CA VAL A 135 13.40 -6.00 -5.30
C VAL A 135 12.07 -6.11 -4.58
N VAL A 136 11.22 -5.11 -4.82
CA VAL A 136 9.82 -5.13 -4.43
C VAL A 136 8.98 -4.92 -5.67
N GLN A 137 7.87 -5.60 -5.74
CA GLN A 137 6.84 -5.49 -6.75
C GLN A 137 5.55 -5.12 -6.05
N TRP A 138 4.72 -4.29 -6.67
CA TRP A 138 3.38 -3.98 -6.18
C TRP A 138 2.36 -3.87 -7.30
N ASN A 139 1.12 -4.27 -7.00
CA ASN A 139 -0.03 -4.15 -7.87
C ASN A 139 -1.17 -3.50 -7.10
N GLY A 140 -1.99 -2.72 -7.80
CA GLY A 140 -3.25 -2.19 -7.30
C GLY A 140 -4.41 -2.54 -8.20
N TRP A 141 -5.57 -2.80 -7.59
CA TRP A 141 -6.83 -3.03 -8.28
C TRP A 141 -7.98 -2.30 -7.57
N ASP A 142 -9.06 -2.10 -8.30
CA ASP A 142 -10.37 -1.81 -7.71
C ASP A 142 -11.19 -3.10 -7.48
N TYR A 143 -12.33 -3.01 -6.80
CA TYR A 143 -13.17 -4.18 -6.52
C TYR A 143 -13.87 -4.74 -7.77
N GLY A 144 -13.81 -4.02 -8.89
CA GLY A 144 -14.20 -4.53 -10.21
C GLY A 144 -13.13 -5.41 -10.86
N GLY A 145 -11.96 -5.55 -10.23
CA GLY A 145 -10.84 -6.35 -10.73
C GLY A 145 -9.99 -5.62 -11.76
N ARG A 146 -10.23 -4.33 -12.03
CA ARG A 146 -9.40 -3.57 -12.94
C ARG A 146 -8.08 -3.21 -12.27
N GLY A 147 -6.96 -3.45 -12.98
CA GLY A 147 -5.64 -3.03 -12.54
C GLY A 147 -5.49 -1.51 -12.59
N ASN A 148 -5.33 -0.90 -11.42
CA ASN A 148 -5.15 0.54 -11.26
C ASN A 148 -3.69 0.97 -11.38
N PHE A 149 -2.74 0.10 -11.07
CA PHE A 149 -1.31 0.33 -11.31
C PHE A 149 -0.54 -0.97 -11.08
N ASN A 150 0.61 -1.10 -11.72
CA ASN A 150 1.59 -2.15 -11.48
C ASN A 150 2.99 -1.52 -11.52
N GLY A 151 3.76 -1.73 -10.47
CA GLY A 151 5.10 -1.20 -10.38
C GLY A 151 6.05 -2.08 -9.60
N GLY A 152 7.28 -1.61 -9.51
CA GLY A 152 8.31 -2.25 -8.75
C GLY A 152 9.50 -1.33 -8.54
N MET A 153 10.33 -1.70 -7.58
CA MET A 153 11.59 -1.03 -7.29
C MET A 153 12.65 -2.08 -6.98
N ALA A 154 13.82 -1.91 -7.58
CA ALA A 154 15.03 -2.61 -7.19
C ALA A 154 15.99 -1.63 -6.52
N TRP A 155 16.73 -2.11 -5.54
CA TRP A 155 17.80 -1.35 -4.91
C TRP A 155 19.04 -2.21 -4.72
N PHE A 156 20.18 -1.53 -4.76
CA PHE A 156 21.48 -2.08 -4.46
C PHE A 156 22.25 -1.04 -3.66
N THR A 157 22.72 -1.42 -2.47
CA THR A 157 23.57 -0.60 -1.61
C THR A 157 24.80 -1.40 -1.25
N MET A 158 25.98 -0.84 -1.48
CA MET A 158 27.25 -1.44 -1.10
C MET A 158 28.09 -0.44 -0.32
N GLN A 159 28.47 -0.83 0.89
CA GLN A 159 29.45 -0.08 1.66
C GLN A 159 30.84 -0.67 1.44
N PHE A 160 31.78 0.16 1.00
CA PHE A 160 33.19 -0.18 0.86
C PHE A 160 33.91 -0.16 2.22
N ARG A 161 35.10 -0.76 2.30
CA ARG A 161 35.91 -0.76 3.55
C ARG A 161 36.36 0.63 4.01
N ASN A 162 36.51 1.56 3.07
CA ASN A 162 36.84 2.95 3.33
C ASN A 162 35.61 3.81 3.72
N TYR A 163 34.47 3.17 4.03
CA TYR A 163 33.20 3.80 4.43
C TYR A 163 32.52 4.63 3.34
N TYR A 164 32.97 4.51 2.08
CA TYR A 164 32.18 5.00 0.96
C TYR A 164 30.97 4.09 0.79
N THR A 165 29.84 4.65 0.38
CA THR A 165 28.62 3.90 0.11
C THR A 165 28.17 4.19 -1.31
N PHE A 166 28.03 3.14 -2.10
CA PHE A 166 27.37 3.23 -3.41
C PHE A 166 25.92 2.81 -3.25
N VAL A 167 25.01 3.63 -3.76
CA VAL A 167 23.57 3.38 -3.78
C VAL A 167 23.09 3.45 -5.22
N LEU A 168 22.36 2.41 -5.63
CA LEU A 168 21.64 2.35 -6.88
C LEU A 168 20.19 2.00 -6.58
N ARG A 169 19.26 2.77 -7.12
CA ARG A 169 17.81 2.48 -7.08
C ARG A 169 17.23 2.63 -8.46
N SER A 170 16.34 1.71 -8.83
CA SER A 170 15.54 1.78 -10.05
C SER A 170 14.11 1.47 -9.68
N SER A 171 13.17 2.26 -10.14
CA SER A 171 11.74 2.04 -9.92
C SER A 171 10.95 2.38 -11.16
N GLY A 172 9.81 1.73 -11.34
CA GLY A 172 8.88 2.10 -12.37
C GLY A 172 7.47 1.67 -12.03
N GLU A 173 6.51 2.37 -12.61
CA GLU A 173 5.08 2.07 -12.49
C GLU A 173 4.42 2.20 -13.87
N THR A 174 3.43 1.36 -14.12
CA THR A 174 2.72 1.21 -15.38
C THR A 174 1.23 1.02 -15.12
N ASN A 175 0.41 1.18 -16.17
CA ASN A 175 -1.04 0.96 -16.12
C ASN A 175 -1.76 1.79 -15.05
N ILE A 176 -1.33 3.03 -14.86
CA ILE A 176 -1.88 3.93 -13.85
C ILE A 176 -3.27 4.38 -14.30
N HIS A 177 -4.32 3.85 -13.68
CA HIS A 177 -5.70 4.29 -13.81
C HIS A 177 -6.13 4.93 -12.49
N ASP A 178 -6.41 6.23 -12.51
CA ASP A 178 -6.93 6.93 -11.35
C ASP A 178 -8.45 7.08 -11.42
N ASN A 179 -9.13 6.32 -10.57
CA ASN A 179 -10.58 6.34 -10.38
C ASN A 179 -11.09 7.65 -9.72
N PHE A 180 -10.20 8.46 -9.15
CA PHE A 180 -10.56 9.62 -8.33
C PHE A 180 -10.23 10.96 -8.97
N LYS A 181 -9.39 10.97 -10.02
CA LYS A 181 -8.89 12.20 -10.64
C LYS A 181 -9.98 13.04 -11.30
N LEU A 182 -10.98 12.39 -11.90
CA LEU A 182 -12.13 13.04 -12.55
C LEU A 182 -13.33 13.22 -11.61
N ARG A 183 -13.14 13.08 -10.30
CA ARG A 183 -14.14 13.38 -9.25
C ARG A 183 -15.53 12.78 -9.47
N GLY A 184 -15.59 11.49 -9.79
CA GLY A 184 -16.83 10.77 -10.10
C GLY A 184 -17.11 10.59 -11.59
N GLY A 185 -16.27 11.14 -12.47
CA GLY A 185 -16.19 10.73 -13.88
C GLY A 185 -15.52 9.36 -14.06
N PRO A 186 -15.36 8.87 -15.30
CA PRO A 186 -14.65 7.62 -15.57
C PRO A 186 -13.19 7.69 -15.12
N SER A 187 -12.51 6.55 -15.01
CA SER A 187 -11.08 6.52 -14.70
C SER A 187 -10.24 7.31 -15.69
N PHE A 188 -9.21 7.96 -15.17
CA PHE A 188 -8.20 8.63 -15.98
C PHE A 188 -6.96 7.75 -16.14
N PHE A 189 -6.55 7.50 -17.39
CA PHE A 189 -5.30 6.80 -17.68
C PHE A 189 -4.12 7.76 -17.64
N GLU A 190 -3.06 7.37 -16.93
CA GLU A 190 -1.79 8.10 -16.88
C GLU A 190 -0.67 7.24 -17.49
N PRO A 191 0.25 7.87 -18.23
CA PRO A 191 1.42 7.15 -18.72
C PRO A 191 2.27 6.68 -17.54
N GLY A 192 2.81 5.47 -17.67
CA GLY A 192 3.77 4.93 -16.71
C GLY A 192 5.06 5.76 -16.66
N ASN A 193 5.81 5.59 -15.59
CA ASN A 193 7.09 6.26 -15.38
C ASN A 193 8.16 5.25 -14.97
N VAL A 194 9.40 5.54 -15.34
CA VAL A 194 10.59 4.82 -14.90
C VAL A 194 11.61 5.82 -14.42
N SER A 195 12.25 5.54 -13.29
CA SER A 195 13.31 6.38 -12.72
C SER A 195 14.45 5.52 -12.22
N MET A 196 15.67 5.97 -12.48
CA MET A 196 16.90 5.36 -11.99
C MET A 196 17.75 6.43 -11.32
N ARG A 197 18.30 6.11 -10.14
CA ARG A 197 19.16 6.99 -9.37
C ARG A 197 20.39 6.21 -8.90
N ALA A 198 21.56 6.78 -9.14
CA ALA A 198 22.83 6.30 -8.60
C ALA A 198 23.50 7.42 -7.80
N ASN A 199 24.07 7.10 -6.65
CA ASN A 199 24.85 8.04 -5.86
C ASN A 199 26.00 7.37 -5.10
N ILE A 200 27.06 8.13 -4.85
CA ILE A 200 28.18 7.75 -4.01
C ILE A 200 28.21 8.71 -2.83
N GLU A 201 28.18 8.15 -1.62
CA GLU A 201 28.25 8.88 -0.35
C GLU A 201 29.60 8.60 0.30
N THR A 202 30.21 9.64 0.90
CA THR A 202 31.46 9.52 1.65
C THR A 202 31.20 9.23 3.12
N ASN A 203 32.27 9.01 3.89
CA ASN A 203 32.15 8.66 5.30
C ASN A 203 31.48 9.77 6.15
N GLN A 204 30.26 9.51 6.61
CA GLN A 204 29.50 10.40 7.51
C GLN A 204 30.12 10.53 8.92
N SER A 205 31.07 9.66 9.30
CA SER A 205 31.73 9.69 10.61
C SER A 205 32.98 10.57 10.67
N LYS A 206 33.38 11.20 9.55
CA LYS A 206 34.47 12.20 9.57
C LYS A 206 33.91 13.49 10.19
N LYS A 207 34.33 13.80 11.42
CA LYS A 207 34.27 15.20 11.91
C LYS A 207 35.24 16.02 11.07
N PHE A 208 34.80 17.19 10.62
CA PHE A 208 35.63 18.17 9.93
C PHE A 208 36.89 18.49 10.74
#